data_AF-A0A955KLR3-F1
#
_entry.id   AF-A0A955KLR3-F1
#
_cell.length_a   1.000
_cell.length_b   1.000
_cell.length_c   1.000
_cell.angle_alpha   90.00
_cell.angle_beta   90.00
_cell.angle_gamma   90.00
#
_symmetry.space_group_name_H-M   'P 1'
#
loop_
_entity.id
_entity.type
_entity.pdbx_description
1 polymer ?
#
loop_
_entity_poly.entity_id
_entity_poly.type
_entity_poly.pdbx_seq_one_letter_code
_entity_poly.pdbx_strand_id
1 'polypeptide(L)'
;MNFLKQTFFSIGLFLVFLIPTQSAEAATRDQLLAQIQSLLEQISHLQALVNEMNKEGVEPIPIPANLYQTAYYDGPLESVYEVSRGKLRKYNGQEPRRVDEEYFEFITELYGDDIIEKYIGEFRVFSNSQLDLGAFVEKKLGGKWIIGINRYDLDLDYKSDREYFADLLIHELAHILIYYESDSLENFTNKFWTYKDSVHSKKLESLSGDEQFYEMYDYYKGNKSRFFSDYATYNVDEDYSESFVAYVLNKASRYDGEKYNKQVFFNDYDSLRQIRLEIRSNLRDLDLF
;
A
#
# COMPACT_ATOMS: atom_id res chain seq x y z
N MET A 1 -1.69 -31.41 0.83
CA MET A 1 -2.66 -31.09 1.89
C MET A 1 -3.61 -30.02 1.35
N ASN A 2 -4.60 -30.45 0.56
CA ASN A 2 -5.38 -29.60 -0.35
C ASN A 2 -6.88 -29.53 0.01
N PHE A 3 -7.21 -29.57 1.32
CA PHE A 3 -8.60 -29.66 1.78
C PHE A 3 -9.10 -28.46 2.61
N LEU A 4 -8.25 -27.45 2.87
CA LEU A 4 -8.59 -26.26 3.65
C LEU A 4 -8.83 -24.99 2.80
N LYS A 5 -8.57 -25.05 1.49
CA LYS A 5 -8.67 -23.89 0.58
C LYS A 5 -10.10 -23.59 0.08
N GLN A 6 -11.10 -24.42 0.38
CA GLN A 6 -12.49 -24.16 -0.02
C GLN A 6 -13.35 -23.50 1.07
N THR A 7 -12.86 -23.37 2.30
CA THR A 7 -13.69 -22.85 3.41
C THR A 7 -13.50 -21.35 3.66
N PHE A 8 -12.34 -20.78 3.30
CA PHE A 8 -12.06 -19.36 3.61
C PHE A 8 -12.58 -18.35 2.58
N PHE A 9 -12.92 -18.78 1.36
CA PHE A 9 -13.58 -17.91 0.38
C PHE A 9 -15.10 -17.74 0.63
N SER A 10 -15.66 -18.46 1.61
CA SER A 10 -17.09 -18.41 1.94
C SER A 10 -17.42 -17.65 3.23
N ILE A 11 -16.43 -17.15 3.99
CA ILE A 11 -16.67 -16.49 5.28
C ILE A 11 -16.70 -14.95 5.15
N GLY A 12 -16.09 -14.37 4.12
CA GLY A 12 -16.17 -12.93 3.82
C GLY A 12 -17.41 -12.48 3.03
N LEU A 13 -18.22 -13.42 2.53
CA LEU A 13 -19.36 -13.13 1.65
C LEU A 13 -20.69 -13.72 2.17
N PHE A 14 -20.89 -13.71 3.49
CA PHE A 14 -22.16 -14.13 4.11
C PHE A 14 -22.69 -13.11 5.13
N LEU A 15 -22.44 -11.82 4.90
CA LEU A 15 -22.98 -10.74 5.73
C LEU A 15 -23.74 -9.65 4.95
N VAL A 16 -24.05 -9.91 3.67
CA VAL A 16 -24.95 -9.07 2.87
C VAL A 16 -25.86 -10.00 2.07
N PHE A 17 -27.17 -9.68 2.01
CA PHE A 17 -28.32 -10.51 1.58
C PHE A 17 -28.91 -11.38 2.70
N LEU A 18 -30.10 -11.15 3.27
CA LEU A 18 -31.25 -10.33 2.89
C LEU A 18 -31.84 -9.70 4.17
N ILE A 19 -31.70 -8.38 4.34
CA ILE A 19 -32.78 -7.63 5.00
C ILE A 19 -33.75 -7.35 3.85
N PRO A 20 -34.88 -8.06 3.72
CA PRO A 20 -35.93 -7.56 2.85
C PRO A 20 -36.24 -6.14 3.33
N THR A 21 -36.19 -5.18 2.43
CA THR A 21 -36.77 -3.84 2.65
C THR A 21 -38.29 -3.99 2.76
N GLN A 22 -38.74 -4.67 3.82
CA GLN A 22 -40.09 -4.52 4.32
C GLN A 22 -40.15 -3.10 4.88
N SER A 23 -41.12 -2.35 4.38
CA SER A 23 -41.66 -1.16 5.06
C SER A 23 -41.69 -1.41 6.57
N ALA A 24 -41.35 -0.39 7.36
CA ALA A 24 -41.23 -0.41 8.82
C ALA A 24 -42.49 -0.92 9.58
N GLU A 25 -42.85 -2.18 9.40
CA GLU A 25 -43.67 -2.95 10.32
C GLU A 25 -42.75 -3.43 11.44
N ALA A 26 -43.19 -3.23 12.67
CA ALA A 26 -42.46 -3.68 13.84
C ALA A 26 -42.23 -5.20 13.73
N ALA A 27 -40.97 -5.61 13.62
CA ALA A 27 -40.59 -7.01 13.61
C ALA A 27 -41.29 -7.74 14.76
N THR A 28 -41.91 -8.88 14.47
CA THR A 28 -42.62 -9.62 15.51
C THR A 28 -41.60 -10.11 16.54
N ARG A 29 -42.06 -10.32 17.78
CA ARG A 29 -41.21 -10.87 18.85
C ARG A 29 -40.51 -12.16 18.41
N ASP A 30 -41.18 -12.99 17.61
CA ASP A 30 -40.64 -14.25 17.12
C ASP A 30 -39.54 -14.05 16.07
N GLN A 31 -39.64 -13.04 15.22
CA GLN A 31 -38.58 -12.66 14.28
C GLN A 31 -37.33 -12.15 15.02
N LEU A 32 -37.52 -11.34 16.07
CA LEU A 32 -36.40 -10.87 16.90
C LEU A 32 -35.72 -12.02 17.65
N LEU A 33 -36.48 -12.98 18.18
CA LEU A 33 -35.93 -14.15 18.84
C LEU A 33 -35.14 -15.04 17.87
N ALA A 34 -35.63 -15.23 16.64
CA ALA A 34 -34.91 -15.97 15.60
C ALA A 34 -33.60 -15.28 15.20
N GLN A 35 -33.60 -13.94 15.08
CA GLN A 35 -32.39 -13.16 14.81
C GLN A 35 -31.37 -13.27 15.95
N ILE A 36 -31.81 -13.15 17.21
CA ILE A 36 -30.94 -13.31 18.38
C ILE A 36 -30.31 -14.71 18.38
N GLN A 37 -31.10 -15.75 18.13
CA GLN A 37 -30.60 -17.12 18.09
C GLN A 37 -29.53 -17.31 16.99
N SER A 38 -29.78 -16.75 15.81
CA SER A 38 -28.81 -16.80 14.70
C SER A 38 -27.51 -16.06 15.03
N LEU A 39 -27.59 -14.90 15.69
CA LEU A 39 -26.40 -14.16 16.14
C LEU A 39 -25.61 -14.92 17.21
N LEU A 40 -26.29 -15.60 18.15
CA LEU A 40 -25.63 -16.42 19.16
C LEU A 40 -24.88 -17.60 18.54
N GLU A 41 -25.44 -18.22 17.50
CA GLU A 41 -24.78 -19.29 16.74
C GLU A 41 -23.54 -18.78 16.00
N GLN A 42 -23.63 -17.61 15.37
CA GLN A 42 -22.48 -16.96 14.72
C GLN A 42 -21.37 -16.62 15.71
N ILE A 43 -21.72 -16.07 16.89
CA ILE A 43 -20.75 -15.77 17.95
C ILE A 43 -20.05 -17.05 18.42
N SER A 44 -20.81 -18.12 18.64
CA SER A 44 -20.26 -19.43 19.03
C SER A 44 -19.27 -19.98 18.00
N HIS A 45 -19.60 -19.86 16.71
CA HIS A 45 -18.72 -20.28 15.62
C HIS A 45 -17.43 -19.45 15.56
N LEU A 46 -17.52 -18.12 15.68
CA LEU A 46 -16.35 -17.23 15.73
C LEU A 46 -15.45 -17.53 16.93
N GLN A 47 -16.04 -17.80 18.09
CA GLN A 47 -15.28 -18.20 19.29
C GLN A 47 -14.53 -19.52 19.07
N ALA A 48 -15.12 -20.49 18.36
CA ALA A 48 -14.43 -21.73 18.02
C ALA A 48 -13.25 -21.49 17.08
N LEU A 49 -13.41 -20.63 16.06
CA LEU A 49 -12.31 -20.25 15.15
C LEU A 49 -11.17 -19.54 15.88
N VAL A 50 -11.48 -18.58 16.75
CA VAL A 50 -10.48 -17.90 17.60
C VAL A 50 -9.74 -18.92 18.49
N ASN A 51 -10.46 -19.89 19.05
CA ASN A 51 -9.85 -20.95 19.86
C ASN A 51 -8.97 -21.90 19.04
N GLU A 52 -9.28 -22.14 17.76
CA GLU A 52 -8.40 -22.89 16.86
C GLU A 52 -7.16 -22.08 16.46
N MET A 53 -7.31 -20.80 16.14
CA MET A 53 -6.18 -19.90 15.87
C MET A 53 -5.23 -19.82 17.07
N ASN A 54 -5.78 -19.75 18.28
CA ASN A 54 -4.97 -19.75 19.52
C ASN A 54 -4.24 -21.09 19.77
N LYS A 55 -4.72 -22.21 19.23
CA LYS A 55 -4.03 -23.52 19.35
C LYS A 55 -2.80 -23.61 18.43
N GLU A 56 -2.73 -22.80 17.39
CA GLU A 56 -1.57 -22.73 16.49
C GLU A 56 -0.40 -21.92 17.07
N GLY A 57 -0.54 -21.40 18.30
CA GLY A 57 0.57 -20.79 19.05
C GLY A 57 1.01 -19.42 18.55
N VAL A 58 0.24 -18.80 17.65
CA VAL A 58 0.40 -17.40 17.29
C VAL A 58 -0.54 -16.61 18.19
N GLU A 59 -0.08 -16.18 19.37
CA GLU A 59 -0.85 -15.20 20.14
C GLU A 59 -0.99 -13.95 19.27
N PRO A 60 -2.21 -13.55 18.87
CA PRO A 60 -2.39 -12.30 18.15
C PRO A 60 -1.89 -11.20 19.06
N ILE A 61 -0.86 -10.47 18.62
CA ILE A 61 -0.37 -9.29 19.32
C ILE A 61 -1.60 -8.41 19.54
N PRO A 62 -1.97 -8.07 20.79
CA PRO A 62 -3.13 -7.24 21.04
C PRO A 62 -2.92 -5.90 20.32
N ILE A 63 -3.57 -5.77 19.17
CA ILE A 63 -3.66 -4.54 18.38
C ILE A 63 -4.29 -3.52 19.32
N PRO A 64 -3.61 -2.41 19.69
CA PRO A 64 -4.25 -1.34 20.43
C PRO A 64 -5.62 -1.05 19.84
N ALA A 65 -6.67 -1.01 20.67
CA ALA A 65 -8.07 -0.87 20.23
C ALA A 65 -8.34 0.43 19.43
N ASN A 66 -7.34 1.30 19.33
CA ASN A 66 -7.32 2.57 18.61
C ASN A 66 -6.35 2.58 17.42
N LEU A 67 -5.84 1.43 16.96
CA LEU A 67 -5.05 1.40 15.73
C LEU A 67 -5.95 1.74 14.54
N TYR A 68 -5.53 2.77 13.83
CA TYR A 68 -6.16 3.22 12.60
C TYR A 68 -6.14 2.06 11.58
N GLN A 69 -7.32 1.58 11.17
CA GLN A 69 -7.43 0.56 10.12
C GLN A 69 -7.11 1.21 8.77
N THR A 70 -6.20 0.61 8.01
CA THR A 70 -5.81 1.15 6.70
C THR A 70 -6.86 0.78 5.66
N ALA A 71 -7.01 1.61 4.64
CA ALA A 71 -7.82 1.25 3.46
C ALA A 71 -7.08 0.28 2.52
N TYR A 72 -5.75 0.22 2.60
CA TYR A 72 -4.88 -0.52 1.67
C TYR A 72 -4.62 -1.97 2.09
N TYR A 73 -4.64 -2.26 3.39
CA TYR A 73 -4.42 -3.59 3.96
C TYR A 73 -5.31 -3.80 5.19
N ASP A 74 -6.25 -4.72 5.07
CA ASP A 74 -7.17 -5.15 6.13
C ASP A 74 -6.79 -6.50 6.75
N GLY A 75 -5.69 -7.10 6.29
CA GLY A 75 -5.17 -8.36 6.80
C GLY A 75 -4.43 -8.27 8.13
N PRO A 76 -3.93 -9.41 8.64
CA PRO A 76 -3.19 -9.44 9.89
C PRO A 76 -1.82 -8.78 9.77
N LEU A 77 -1.58 -7.75 10.59
CA LEU A 77 -0.27 -7.13 10.73
C LEU A 77 0.62 -8.01 11.63
N GLU A 78 1.86 -8.22 11.22
CA GLU A 78 2.85 -8.87 12.08
C GLU A 78 3.40 -7.93 13.14
N SER A 79 3.55 -6.65 12.82
CA SER A 79 4.07 -5.63 13.74
C SER A 79 3.65 -4.22 13.33
N VAL A 80 3.49 -3.36 14.34
CA VAL A 80 3.16 -1.94 14.19
C VAL A 80 4.03 -1.13 15.15
N TYR A 81 4.66 -0.09 14.63
CA TYR A 81 5.62 0.73 15.34
C TYR A 81 5.26 2.21 15.23
N GLU A 82 5.36 2.94 16.35
CA GLU A 82 5.47 4.40 16.31
C GLU A 82 6.88 4.78 15.84
N VAL A 83 6.96 5.74 14.92
CA VAL A 83 8.23 6.31 14.45
C VAL A 83 8.47 7.66 15.14
N SER A 84 9.54 7.75 15.92
CA SER A 84 9.90 8.97 16.64
C SER A 84 11.42 9.14 16.68
N ARG A 85 11.91 10.31 16.24
CA ARG A 85 13.34 10.65 16.18
C ARG A 85 14.17 9.59 15.43
N GLY A 86 13.69 9.19 14.25
CA GLY A 86 14.32 8.18 13.41
C GLY A 86 14.36 6.77 14.01
N LYS A 87 13.54 6.46 15.03
CA LYS A 87 13.56 5.14 15.71
C LYS A 87 12.18 4.51 15.83
N LEU A 88 12.16 3.18 15.76
CA LEU A 88 10.97 2.37 16.00
C LEU A 88 10.69 2.22 17.50
N ARG A 89 9.42 2.30 17.87
CA ARG A 89 8.93 2.00 19.22
C ARG A 89 7.65 1.18 19.14
N LYS A 90 7.59 0.01 19.79
CA LYS A 90 6.32 -0.72 19.88
C LYS A 90 5.37 -0.05 20.86
N TYR A 91 4.09 -0.09 20.54
CA TYR A 91 3.02 0.45 21.40
C TYR A 91 2.91 -0.25 22.76
N ASN A 92 3.33 -1.53 22.84
CA ASN A 92 3.32 -2.30 24.08
C ASN A 92 4.63 -2.17 24.89
N GLY A 93 5.58 -1.33 24.44
CA GLY A 93 6.86 -1.11 25.11
C GLY A 93 7.90 -2.23 24.93
N GLN A 94 7.62 -3.26 24.12
CA GLN A 94 8.62 -4.26 23.76
C GLN A 94 9.64 -3.69 22.77
N GLU A 95 10.83 -4.29 22.73
CA GLU A 95 11.81 -3.98 21.71
C GLU A 95 11.31 -4.38 20.31
N PRO A 96 11.65 -3.60 19.26
CA PRO A 96 11.41 -3.99 17.88
C PRO A 96 12.06 -5.33 17.54
N ARG A 97 11.49 -6.03 16.55
CA ARG A 97 12.14 -7.24 16.02
C ARG A 97 13.34 -6.77 15.20
N ARG A 98 14.50 -7.41 15.38
CA ARG A 98 15.71 -7.08 14.63
C ARG A 98 15.48 -6.99 13.11
N VAL A 99 14.76 -7.96 12.54
CA VAL A 99 14.44 -7.95 11.09
C VAL A 99 13.63 -6.71 10.67
N ASP A 100 12.70 -6.23 11.52
CA ASP A 100 11.92 -5.04 11.23
C ASP A 100 12.76 -3.76 11.37
N GLU A 101 13.73 -3.76 12.29
CA GLU A 101 14.73 -2.69 12.40
C GLU A 101 15.58 -2.62 11.14
N GLU A 102 16.07 -3.76 10.63
CA GLU A 102 16.86 -3.82 9.39
C GLU A 102 16.08 -3.25 8.18
N TYR A 103 14.78 -3.57 8.06
CA TYR A 103 13.91 -2.96 7.04
C TYR A 103 13.75 -1.45 7.22
N PHE A 104 13.52 -1.00 8.45
CA PHE A 104 13.33 0.42 8.72
C PHE A 104 14.62 1.23 8.59
N GLU A 105 15.75 0.66 8.97
CA GLU A 105 17.08 1.21 8.74
C GLU A 105 17.31 1.38 7.24
N PHE A 106 17.01 0.38 6.41
CA PHE A 106 17.10 0.51 4.95
C PHE A 106 16.23 1.67 4.40
N ILE A 107 14.98 1.80 4.88
CA ILE A 107 14.10 2.92 4.50
C ILE A 107 14.70 4.26 4.92
N THR A 108 15.25 4.33 6.13
CA THR A 108 15.86 5.55 6.70
C THR A 108 17.12 5.93 5.94
N GLU A 109 17.99 4.97 5.64
CA GLU A 109 19.17 5.18 4.81
C GLU A 109 18.80 5.64 3.40
N LEU A 110 17.75 5.05 2.79
CA LEU A 110 17.30 5.44 1.45
C LEU A 110 16.69 6.85 1.42
N TYR A 111 15.79 7.17 2.34
CA TYR A 111 15.06 8.44 2.36
C TYR A 111 15.85 9.59 2.99
N GLY A 112 16.73 9.31 3.95
CA GLY A 112 17.37 10.30 4.81
C GLY A 112 16.52 10.67 6.03
N ASP A 113 17.20 11.01 7.12
CA ASP A 113 16.59 11.32 8.43
C ASP A 113 15.54 12.44 8.33
N ASP A 114 15.82 13.49 7.54
CA ASP A 114 14.93 14.63 7.40
C ASP A 114 13.54 14.23 6.85
N ILE A 115 13.51 13.33 5.86
CA ILE A 115 12.26 12.81 5.28
C ILE A 115 11.52 11.95 6.33
N ILE A 116 12.23 11.06 7.01
CA ILE A 116 11.66 10.18 8.04
C ILE A 116 11.04 11.00 9.16
N GLU A 117 11.77 11.96 9.72
CA GLU A 117 11.30 12.78 10.82
C GLU A 117 10.12 13.67 10.42
N LYS A 118 10.16 14.23 9.22
CA LYS A 118 9.13 15.15 8.71
C LYS A 118 7.83 14.43 8.39
N TYR A 119 7.88 13.28 7.70
CA TYR A 119 6.69 12.68 7.11
C TYR A 119 6.23 11.41 7.81
N ILE A 120 7.13 10.55 8.26
CA ILE A 120 6.77 9.21 8.75
C ILE A 120 6.45 9.27 10.25
N GLY A 121 5.32 8.69 10.63
CA GLY A 121 4.87 8.59 12.03
C GLY A 121 4.58 7.17 12.47
N GLU A 122 4.43 6.23 11.54
CA GLU A 122 4.13 4.85 11.85
C GLU A 122 4.72 3.92 10.78
N PHE A 123 5.27 2.80 11.24
CA PHE A 123 5.79 1.74 10.38
C PHE A 123 5.03 0.44 10.64
N ARG A 124 4.56 -0.20 9.58
CA ARG A 124 3.78 -1.44 9.63
C ARG A 124 4.47 -2.54 8.84
N VAL A 125 4.47 -3.74 9.41
CA VAL A 125 5.01 -4.93 8.76
C VAL A 125 3.91 -5.96 8.65
N PHE A 126 3.72 -6.50 7.46
CA PHE A 126 2.85 -7.62 7.18
C PHE A 126 3.59 -8.64 6.29
N SER A 127 3.05 -9.84 6.21
CA SER A 127 3.58 -10.91 5.37
C SER A 127 2.42 -11.65 4.76
N ASN A 128 2.14 -11.41 3.48
CA ASN A 128 1.04 -12.03 2.78
C ASN A 128 1.42 -12.36 1.34
N SER A 129 1.59 -13.65 1.07
CA SER A 129 1.95 -14.20 -0.25
C SER A 129 0.82 -14.14 -1.29
N GLN A 130 -0.40 -13.82 -0.87
CA GLN A 130 -1.58 -13.82 -1.73
C GLN A 130 -1.96 -12.42 -2.19
N LEU A 131 -1.30 -11.40 -1.65
CA LEU A 131 -1.52 -10.02 -2.05
C LEU A 131 -0.38 -9.56 -2.93
N ASP A 132 -0.73 -9.01 -4.08
CA ASP A 132 0.17 -8.28 -4.96
C ASP A 132 0.38 -6.83 -4.44
N LEU A 133 0.61 -6.70 -3.13
CA LEU A 133 0.87 -5.44 -2.45
C LEU A 133 2.24 -5.54 -1.81
N GLY A 134 3.23 -4.87 -2.38
CA GLY A 134 4.59 -4.85 -1.85
C GLY A 134 4.75 -3.87 -0.68
N ALA A 135 4.21 -2.68 -0.81
CA ALA A 135 4.23 -1.63 0.20
C ALA A 135 3.00 -0.72 0.03
N PHE A 136 2.78 0.15 1.00
CA PHE A 136 1.81 1.23 0.88
C PHE A 136 2.19 2.40 1.79
N VAL A 137 1.70 3.60 1.44
CA VAL A 137 1.64 4.74 2.35
C VAL A 137 0.21 5.19 2.58
N GLU A 138 -0.09 5.61 3.80
CA GLU A 138 -1.38 6.19 4.12
C GLU A 138 -1.27 7.34 5.11
N LYS A 139 -1.96 8.44 4.83
CA LYS A 139 -1.95 9.60 5.69
C LYS A 139 -2.85 9.41 6.91
N LYS A 140 -2.28 9.52 8.12
CA LYS A 140 -3.06 9.46 9.37
C LYS A 140 -3.86 10.74 9.58
N LEU A 141 -4.99 10.58 10.29
CA LEU A 141 -5.68 11.68 10.96
C LEU A 141 -4.74 12.28 12.02
N GLY A 142 -4.05 13.38 11.69
CA GLY A 142 -2.97 13.96 12.52
C GLY A 142 -1.73 14.40 11.75
N GLY A 143 -1.64 14.05 10.45
CA GLY A 143 -0.74 14.71 9.50
C GLY A 143 0.51 13.92 9.11
N LYS A 144 0.98 12.99 9.94
CA LYS A 144 2.06 12.06 9.58
C LYS A 144 1.54 10.83 8.82
N TRP A 145 2.44 10.15 8.12
CA TRP A 145 2.16 9.01 7.27
C TRP A 145 2.48 7.69 7.96
N ILE A 146 1.68 6.69 7.62
CA ILE A 146 1.99 5.27 7.79
C ILE A 146 2.78 4.85 6.56
N ILE A 147 3.85 4.09 6.76
CA ILE A 147 4.46 3.27 5.71
C ILE A 147 4.32 1.80 6.11
N GLY A 148 3.73 1.00 5.23
CA GLY A 148 3.54 -0.43 5.41
C GLY A 148 4.34 -1.22 4.38
N ILE A 149 4.94 -2.33 4.79
CA ILE A 149 5.70 -3.22 3.89
C ILE A 149 5.25 -4.68 4.01
N ASN A 150 5.21 -5.35 2.87
CA ASN A 150 5.02 -6.79 2.75
C ASN A 150 6.39 -7.47 2.67
N ARG A 151 6.81 -8.12 3.74
CA ARG A 151 8.13 -8.76 3.78
C ARG A 151 8.16 -10.17 3.20
N TYR A 152 7.05 -10.67 2.65
CA TYR A 152 6.93 -12.09 2.29
C TYR A 152 7.97 -12.53 1.24
N ASP A 153 8.16 -11.73 0.19
CA ASP A 153 9.13 -11.98 -0.89
C ASP A 153 10.29 -10.97 -0.90
N LEU A 154 10.58 -10.35 0.25
CA LEU A 154 11.71 -9.45 0.41
C LEU A 154 12.75 -10.10 1.30
N ASP A 155 13.99 -10.17 0.82
CA ASP A 155 15.14 -10.55 1.63
C ASP A 155 16.31 -9.59 1.35
N LEU A 156 16.60 -8.73 2.33
CA LEU A 156 17.62 -7.69 2.20
C LEU A 156 19.05 -8.25 2.08
N ASP A 157 19.27 -9.56 2.27
CA ASP A 157 20.57 -10.17 1.99
C ASP A 157 20.85 -10.25 0.47
N TYR A 158 19.83 -10.19 -0.38
CA TYR A 158 19.97 -10.22 -1.84
C TYR A 158 19.92 -8.83 -2.45
N LYS A 159 20.94 -8.50 -3.25
CA LYS A 159 21.02 -7.22 -3.96
C LYS A 159 19.80 -6.95 -4.85
N SER A 160 19.29 -7.96 -5.55
CA SER A 160 18.10 -7.83 -6.40
C SER A 160 16.87 -7.37 -5.62
N ASP A 161 16.72 -7.88 -4.41
CA ASP A 161 15.55 -7.61 -3.58
C ASP A 161 15.67 -6.23 -2.94
N ARG A 162 16.90 -5.81 -2.58
CA ARG A 162 17.19 -4.42 -2.18
C ARG A 162 16.92 -3.43 -3.31
N GLU A 163 17.31 -3.75 -4.55
CA GLU A 163 17.03 -2.91 -5.73
C GLU A 163 15.51 -2.80 -5.98
N TYR A 164 14.80 -3.93 -5.97
CA TYR A 164 13.33 -3.95 -6.09
C TYR A 164 12.65 -3.17 -4.96
N PHE A 165 13.12 -3.35 -3.73
CA PHE A 165 12.56 -2.65 -2.57
C PHE A 165 12.84 -1.14 -2.63
N ALA A 166 14.01 -0.72 -3.10
CA ALA A 166 14.30 0.69 -3.32
C ALA A 166 13.38 1.31 -4.38
N ASP A 167 13.14 0.63 -5.50
CA ASP A 167 12.20 1.09 -6.54
C ASP A 167 10.78 1.28 -5.94
N LEU A 168 10.31 0.30 -5.17
CA LEU A 168 9.02 0.33 -4.49
C LEU A 168 8.94 1.46 -3.44
N LEU A 169 9.97 1.66 -2.63
CA LEU A 169 9.99 2.73 -1.64
C LEU A 169 10.01 4.11 -2.31
N ILE A 170 10.77 4.29 -3.39
CA ILE A 170 10.76 5.56 -4.14
C ILE A 170 9.37 5.85 -4.72
N HIS A 171 8.64 4.81 -5.15
CA HIS A 171 7.25 4.91 -5.57
C HIS A 171 6.36 5.39 -4.41
N GLU A 172 6.42 4.72 -3.25
CA GLU A 172 5.64 5.11 -2.06
C GLU A 172 5.97 6.52 -1.55
N LEU A 173 7.23 6.93 -1.64
CA LEU A 173 7.63 8.28 -1.30
C LEU A 173 6.99 9.31 -2.24
N ALA A 174 6.85 9.01 -3.53
CA ALA A 174 6.20 9.92 -4.47
C ALA A 174 4.75 10.22 -4.08
N HIS A 175 4.00 9.22 -3.61
CA HIS A 175 2.65 9.40 -3.06
C HIS A 175 2.62 10.36 -1.87
N ILE A 176 3.62 10.29 -0.97
CA ILE A 176 3.78 11.26 0.12
C ILE A 176 4.03 12.67 -0.44
N LEU A 177 4.95 12.80 -1.41
CA LEU A 177 5.41 14.09 -1.93
C LEU A 177 4.33 14.84 -2.72
N ILE A 178 3.48 14.12 -3.47
CA ILE A 178 2.29 14.67 -4.15
C ILE A 178 1.48 15.56 -3.20
N TYR A 179 1.32 15.14 -1.94
CA TYR A 179 0.52 15.87 -0.96
C TYR A 179 1.12 17.23 -0.57
N TYR A 180 2.45 17.38 -0.63
CA TYR A 180 3.14 18.59 -0.18
C TYR A 180 3.53 19.53 -1.33
N GLU A 181 3.50 19.04 -2.56
CA GLU A 181 3.75 19.81 -3.78
C GLU A 181 2.42 20.15 -4.45
N SER A 182 1.71 21.14 -3.89
CA SER A 182 0.27 21.38 -4.05
C SER A 182 -0.25 21.41 -5.49
N ASP A 183 0.58 21.83 -6.45
CA ASP A 183 0.18 22.02 -7.84
C ASP A 183 0.87 21.02 -8.78
N SER A 184 1.74 20.14 -8.24
CA SER A 184 2.55 19.23 -9.06
C SER A 184 1.72 18.16 -9.74
N LEU A 185 0.80 17.53 -9.01
CA LEU A 185 -0.09 16.52 -9.59
C LEU A 185 -1.06 17.15 -10.60
N GLU A 186 -1.63 18.31 -10.30
CA GLU A 186 -2.52 19.01 -11.23
C GLU A 186 -1.78 19.39 -12.53
N ASN A 187 -0.58 19.97 -12.42
CA ASN A 187 0.23 20.32 -13.58
C ASN A 187 0.66 19.09 -14.37
N PHE A 188 0.99 17.99 -13.70
CA PHE A 188 1.31 16.70 -14.33
C PHE A 188 0.10 16.17 -15.10
N THR A 189 -1.07 16.15 -14.45
CA THR A 189 -2.34 15.72 -15.05
C THR A 189 -2.65 16.55 -16.29
N ASN A 190 -2.65 17.88 -16.18
CA ASN A 190 -2.97 18.78 -17.28
C ASN A 190 -2.00 18.65 -18.46
N LYS A 191 -0.75 18.27 -18.20
CA LYS A 191 0.30 18.16 -19.21
C LYS A 191 0.32 16.81 -19.93
N PHE A 192 0.01 15.71 -19.22
CA PHE A 192 0.25 14.36 -19.72
C PHE A 192 -1.01 13.49 -19.82
N TRP A 193 -2.08 13.80 -19.09
CA TRP A 193 -3.30 13.01 -19.09
C TRP A 193 -4.33 13.55 -20.07
N THR A 194 -4.92 12.62 -20.83
CA THR A 194 -6.00 12.91 -21.77
C THR A 194 -7.34 12.44 -21.20
N TYR A 195 -8.44 12.90 -21.79
CA TYR A 195 -9.77 12.39 -21.47
C TYR A 195 -9.87 10.86 -21.57
N LYS A 196 -9.16 10.24 -22.53
CA LYS A 196 -9.15 8.78 -22.71
C LYS A 196 -8.52 8.08 -21.51
N ASP A 197 -7.44 8.65 -20.96
CA ASP A 197 -6.75 8.11 -19.78
C ASP A 197 -7.67 8.19 -18.55
N SER A 198 -8.37 9.31 -18.36
CA SER A 198 -9.37 9.45 -17.28
C SER A 198 -10.54 8.46 -17.40
N VAL A 199 -11.03 8.21 -18.62
CA VAL A 199 -12.09 7.20 -18.85
C VAL A 199 -11.59 5.78 -18.54
N HIS A 200 -10.35 5.46 -18.91
CA HIS A 200 -9.74 4.17 -18.58
C HIS A 200 -9.54 4.00 -17.08
N SER A 201 -8.98 5.00 -16.39
CA SER A 201 -8.79 4.96 -14.93
C SER A 201 -10.12 4.76 -14.18
N LYS A 202 -11.17 5.51 -14.57
CA LYS A 202 -12.52 5.33 -14.00
C LYS A 202 -13.11 3.94 -14.24
N LYS A 203 -12.79 3.30 -15.38
CA LYS A 203 -13.20 1.92 -15.64
C LYS A 203 -12.53 0.95 -14.67
N LEU A 204 -11.25 1.15 -14.36
CA LEU A 204 -10.49 0.29 -13.44
C LEU A 204 -11.02 0.31 -12.00
N GLU A 205 -11.62 1.41 -11.55
CA GLU A 205 -12.30 1.50 -10.23
C GLU A 205 -13.44 0.48 -10.06
N SER A 206 -14.00 -0.02 -11.17
CA SER A 206 -15.08 -1.01 -11.16
C SER A 206 -14.60 -2.45 -11.36
N LEU A 207 -13.30 -2.65 -11.61
CA LEU A 207 -12.68 -3.95 -11.84
C LEU A 207 -11.86 -4.38 -10.61
N SER A 208 -11.55 -5.66 -10.51
CA SER A 208 -10.68 -6.20 -9.44
C SER A 208 -9.93 -7.43 -9.93
N GLY A 209 -8.83 -7.78 -9.24
CA GLY A 209 -8.03 -8.97 -9.55
C GLY A 209 -7.56 -9.03 -11.00
N ASP A 210 -7.65 -10.21 -11.60
CA ASP A 210 -7.18 -10.48 -12.97
C ASP A 210 -7.81 -9.55 -14.01
N GLU A 211 -9.10 -9.20 -13.90
CA GLU A 211 -9.77 -8.33 -14.88
C GLU A 211 -9.15 -6.93 -14.90
N GLN A 212 -8.84 -6.39 -13.73
CA GLN A 212 -8.18 -5.09 -13.59
C GLN A 212 -6.76 -5.14 -14.16
N PHE A 213 -6.02 -6.20 -13.83
CA PHE A 213 -4.67 -6.43 -14.34
C PHE A 213 -4.64 -6.49 -15.89
N TYR A 214 -5.50 -7.31 -16.50
CA TYR A 214 -5.56 -7.43 -17.96
C TYR A 214 -5.98 -6.12 -18.63
N GLU A 215 -6.92 -5.37 -18.05
CA GLU A 215 -7.34 -4.07 -18.59
C GLU A 215 -6.19 -3.05 -18.57
N MET A 216 -5.41 -2.97 -17.48
CA MET A 216 -4.21 -2.12 -17.41
C MET A 216 -3.18 -2.53 -18.46
N TYR A 217 -2.87 -3.83 -18.53
CA TYR A 217 -1.88 -4.37 -19.45
C TYR A 217 -2.26 -4.12 -20.93
N ASP A 218 -3.52 -4.33 -21.30
CA ASP A 218 -4.00 -4.09 -22.67
C ASP A 218 -4.00 -2.60 -23.03
N TYR A 219 -4.39 -1.72 -22.10
CA TYR A 219 -4.29 -0.28 -22.32
C TYR A 219 -2.84 0.17 -22.48
N TYR A 220 -1.95 -0.33 -21.63
CA TYR A 220 -0.51 -0.06 -21.69
C TYR A 220 0.10 -0.48 -23.02
N LYS A 221 -0.24 -1.65 -23.56
CA LYS A 221 0.27 -2.11 -24.87
C LYS A 221 0.03 -1.10 -25.99
N GLY A 222 -1.16 -0.49 -26.02
CA GLY A 222 -1.51 0.54 -26.99
C GLY A 222 -0.88 1.91 -26.72
N ASN A 223 -0.40 2.15 -25.50
CA ASN A 223 0.11 3.44 -25.02
C ASN A 223 1.55 3.34 -24.46
N LYS A 224 2.32 2.32 -24.85
CA LYS A 224 3.63 1.99 -24.26
C LYS A 224 4.67 3.11 -24.39
N SER A 225 4.51 4.02 -25.34
CA SER A 225 5.37 5.21 -25.49
C SER A 225 5.08 6.31 -24.45
N ARG A 226 3.95 6.23 -23.74
CA ARG A 226 3.44 7.27 -22.81
C ARG A 226 3.61 6.91 -21.34
N PHE A 227 3.49 5.63 -20.97
CA PHE A 227 3.49 5.17 -19.58
C PHE A 227 4.70 4.29 -19.26
N PHE A 228 5.30 4.42 -18.07
CA PHE A 228 6.52 3.67 -17.70
C PHE A 228 6.26 2.18 -17.47
N SER A 229 5.12 1.86 -16.87
CA SER A 229 4.61 0.53 -16.60
C SER A 229 3.14 0.43 -17.01
N ASP A 230 2.58 -0.77 -16.96
CA ASP A 230 1.13 -0.97 -16.98
C ASP A 230 0.47 -0.45 -15.70
N TYR A 231 1.14 -0.56 -14.55
CA TYR A 231 0.65 0.02 -13.29
C TYR A 231 0.45 1.55 -13.38
N ALA A 232 1.34 2.25 -14.10
CA ALA A 232 1.17 3.69 -14.39
C ALA A 232 -0.10 4.04 -15.19
N THR A 233 -0.85 3.07 -15.73
CA THR A 233 -2.14 3.33 -16.38
C THR A 233 -3.33 3.28 -15.42
N TYR A 234 -3.11 2.90 -14.15
CA TYR A 234 -4.16 2.72 -13.16
C TYR A 234 -4.91 4.03 -12.86
N ASN A 235 -4.17 5.06 -12.47
CA ASN A 235 -4.67 6.41 -12.23
C ASN A 235 -3.49 7.41 -12.36
N VAL A 236 -3.79 8.71 -12.23
CA VAL A 236 -2.77 9.75 -12.42
C VAL A 236 -1.75 9.81 -11.29
N ASP A 237 -2.13 9.38 -10.09
CA ASP A 237 -1.24 9.30 -8.94
C ASP A 237 -0.19 8.21 -9.17
N GLU A 238 -0.58 7.03 -9.67
CA GLU A 238 0.37 5.96 -10.03
C GLU A 238 1.28 6.36 -11.20
N ASP A 239 0.75 7.04 -12.23
CA ASP A 239 1.58 7.53 -13.34
C ASP A 239 2.61 8.56 -12.86
N TYR A 240 2.22 9.43 -11.94
CA TYR A 240 3.13 10.38 -11.31
C TYR A 240 4.22 9.64 -10.53
N SER A 241 3.84 8.69 -9.67
CA SER A 241 4.76 7.94 -8.81
C SER A 241 5.74 7.09 -9.63
N GLU A 242 5.26 6.37 -10.64
CA GLU A 242 6.09 5.60 -11.58
C GLU A 242 7.04 6.51 -12.40
N SER A 243 6.56 7.69 -12.80
CA SER A 243 7.39 8.68 -13.48
C SER A 243 8.47 9.26 -12.56
N PHE A 244 8.17 9.45 -11.27
CA PHE A 244 9.11 9.93 -10.26
C PHE A 244 10.22 8.90 -10.00
N VAL A 245 9.87 7.61 -9.86
CA VAL A 245 10.85 6.50 -9.80
C VAL A 245 11.80 6.57 -11.00
N ALA A 246 11.25 6.73 -12.20
CA ALA A 246 12.04 6.80 -13.42
C ALA A 246 12.98 8.03 -13.45
N TYR A 247 12.52 9.17 -12.94
CA TYR A 247 13.30 10.41 -12.77
C TYR A 247 14.45 10.25 -11.76
N VAL A 248 14.18 9.67 -10.60
CA VAL A 248 15.19 9.42 -9.54
C VAL A 248 16.27 8.47 -10.05
N LEU A 249 15.87 7.35 -10.64
CA LEU A 249 16.78 6.30 -11.12
C LEU A 249 17.39 6.60 -12.50
N ASN A 250 17.08 7.74 -13.10
CA ASN A 250 17.58 8.18 -14.40
C ASN A 250 17.36 7.13 -15.52
N LYS A 251 16.19 6.49 -15.51
CA LYS A 251 15.81 5.53 -16.55
C LYS A 251 15.68 6.22 -17.94
N ALA A 252 15.55 7.58 -18.02
CA ALA A 252 15.39 8.38 -19.26
C ALA A 252 16.59 8.50 -20.19
N SER A 253 17.83 8.26 -19.77
CA SER A 253 18.94 8.29 -20.74
C SER A 253 18.72 7.32 -21.92
N ARG A 254 17.69 6.45 -21.83
CA ARG A 254 17.26 5.45 -22.79
C ARG A 254 15.92 5.77 -23.51
N TYR A 255 15.24 6.88 -23.23
CA TYR A 255 13.89 7.17 -23.76
C TYR A 255 13.80 8.55 -24.43
N ASP A 256 12.93 8.66 -25.45
CA ASP A 256 12.51 9.90 -26.10
C ASP A 256 10.99 10.16 -25.88
N GLY A 257 10.49 11.30 -26.34
CA GLY A 257 9.04 11.60 -26.35
C GLY A 257 8.41 11.83 -24.97
N GLU A 258 7.18 11.34 -24.78
CA GLU A 258 6.35 11.64 -23.60
C GLU A 258 6.95 11.10 -22.30
N LYS A 259 7.54 9.89 -22.32
CA LYS A 259 8.29 9.33 -21.18
C LYS A 259 9.42 10.25 -20.73
N TYR A 260 10.22 10.74 -21.67
CA TYR A 260 11.29 11.68 -21.35
C TYR A 260 10.73 12.97 -20.75
N ASN A 261 9.67 13.53 -21.34
CA ASN A 261 9.02 14.75 -20.86
C ASN A 261 8.46 14.61 -19.43
N LYS A 262 7.89 13.45 -19.09
CA LYS A 262 7.43 13.12 -17.73
C LYS A 262 8.58 13.07 -16.73
N GLN A 263 9.76 12.56 -17.10
CA GLN A 263 10.90 12.57 -16.18
C GLN A 263 11.46 13.97 -15.96
N VAL A 264 11.60 14.78 -17.02
CA VAL A 264 12.15 16.13 -16.85
C VAL A 264 11.16 17.12 -16.22
N PHE A 265 9.87 16.79 -16.17
CA PHE A 265 8.84 17.58 -15.47
C PHE A 265 9.22 17.91 -14.03
N PHE A 266 9.77 16.94 -13.29
CA PHE A 266 10.15 17.13 -11.89
C PHE A 266 11.30 18.12 -11.68
N ASN A 267 12.01 18.53 -12.74
CA ASN A 267 13.03 19.58 -12.63
C ASN A 267 12.40 20.97 -12.38
N ASP A 268 11.12 21.15 -12.68
CA ASP A 268 10.40 22.40 -12.44
C ASP A 268 10.10 22.63 -10.94
N TYR A 269 10.34 21.62 -10.10
CA TYR A 269 10.08 21.61 -8.66
C TYR A 269 11.39 21.46 -7.88
N ASP A 270 11.86 22.56 -7.28
CA ASP A 270 13.16 22.62 -6.60
C ASP A 270 13.29 21.58 -5.47
N SER A 271 12.23 21.39 -4.68
CA SER A 271 12.14 20.40 -3.60
C SER A 271 12.31 18.97 -4.12
N LEU A 272 11.56 18.58 -5.16
CA LEU A 272 11.65 17.25 -5.77
C LEU A 272 13.02 17.00 -6.39
N ARG A 273 13.66 18.04 -6.95
CA ARG A 273 15.03 17.97 -7.45
C ARG A 273 16.04 17.76 -6.32
N GLN A 274 15.89 18.42 -5.18
CA GLN A 274 16.76 18.17 -4.02
C GLN A 274 16.58 16.74 -3.48
N ILE A 275 15.34 16.30 -3.30
CA ILE A 275 15.02 14.94 -2.86
C ILE A 275 15.64 13.90 -3.80
N ARG A 276 15.56 14.11 -5.12
CA ARG A 276 16.25 13.25 -6.09
C ARG A 276 17.76 13.20 -5.86
N LEU A 277 18.41 14.34 -5.61
CA LEU A 277 19.86 14.39 -5.40
C LEU A 277 20.26 13.62 -4.13
N GLU A 278 19.48 13.78 -3.07
CA GLU A 278 19.63 13.08 -1.79
C GLU A 278 19.46 11.56 -1.96
N ILE A 279 18.31 11.10 -2.47
CA ILE A 279 18.06 9.67 -2.69
C ILE A 279 19.13 9.04 -3.58
N ARG A 280 19.57 9.72 -4.65
CA ARG A 280 20.64 9.19 -5.51
C ARG A 280 21.98 9.11 -4.77
N SER A 281 22.24 9.99 -3.81
CA SER A 281 23.43 9.87 -2.96
C SER A 281 23.32 8.64 -2.09
N ASN A 282 22.19 8.50 -1.40
CA ASN A 282 21.92 7.38 -0.51
C ASN A 282 21.99 6.03 -1.25
N LEU A 283 21.42 5.94 -2.45
CA LEU A 283 21.52 4.75 -3.28
C LEU A 283 22.97 4.37 -3.64
N ARG A 284 23.86 5.36 -3.86
CA ARG A 284 25.29 5.07 -4.09
C ARG A 284 25.95 4.53 -2.83
N ASP A 285 25.63 5.10 -1.68
CA ASP A 285 26.16 4.66 -0.39
C ASP A 285 25.66 3.24 -0.05
N LEU A 286 24.47 2.87 -0.52
CA LEU A 286 23.88 1.53 -0.41
C LEU A 286 24.40 0.50 -1.44
N ASP A 287 25.24 0.91 -2.40
CA ASP A 287 25.68 0.12 -3.58
C ASP A 287 24.52 -0.30 -4.52
N LEU A 288 23.52 0.57 -4.70
CA LEU A 288 22.33 0.34 -5.54
C LEU A 288 22.23 1.27 -6.77
N PHE A 289 23.21 2.15 -7.00
CA PHE A 289 23.20 3.12 -8.11
C PHE A 289 24.57 3.40 -8.72
#